data_AF-A0A223S7I1-F1
#
_entry.id   AF-A0A223S7I1-F1
#
_cell.length_a   1.000
_cell.length_b   1.000
_cell.length_c   1.000
_cell.angle_alpha   90.00
_cell.angle_beta   90.00
_cell.angle_gamma   90.00
#
_symmetry.space_group_name_H-M   'P 1'
#
loop_
_entity.id
_entity.type
_entity.pdbx_description
1 polymer ?
#
loop_
_entity_poly.entity_id
_entity_poly.type
_entity_poly.pdbx_seq_one_letter_code
_entity_poly.pdbx_strand_id
1 'polypeptide(L)'
;MRQRWTPEELDEHWSLKPSDRKLLGNKSGATRLGFALILKFFQLEKYFPTCGEEIPDPAVAHIAAQVEVETAMFGKVPVGDAGGALPSRPDPPDLRHARAQYSANHPLIFGLPFSATMQ
;
A
#
# COMPACT_ATOMS: atom_id res chain seq x y z
N MET A 1 -0.60 -17.51 10.84
CA MET A 1 0.82 -17.07 10.81
C MET A 1 1.52 -17.12 12.18
N ARG A 2 2.77 -17.60 12.19
CA ARG A 2 3.68 -17.60 13.35
C ARG A 2 4.13 -16.18 13.70
N GLN A 3 4.09 -15.79 14.97
CA GLN A 3 4.45 -14.42 15.43
C GLN A 3 5.93 -14.27 15.83
N ARG A 4 6.60 -15.36 16.19
CA ARG A 4 8.03 -15.38 16.54
C ARG A 4 8.85 -15.85 15.36
N TRP A 5 9.82 -15.04 14.94
CA TRP A 5 10.76 -15.34 13.86
C TRP A 5 12.17 -15.04 14.33
N THR A 6 13.11 -15.92 14.01
CA THR A 6 14.54 -15.65 14.15
C THR A 6 15.04 -14.85 12.94
N PRO A 7 16.18 -14.13 13.06
CA PRO A 7 16.79 -13.43 11.92
C PRO A 7 17.02 -14.35 10.72
N GLU A 8 17.48 -15.58 10.96
CA GLU A 8 17.77 -16.58 9.93
C GLU A 8 16.50 -17.01 9.18
N GLU A 9 15.40 -17.21 9.91
CA GLU A 9 14.11 -17.56 9.30
C GLU A 9 13.50 -16.37 8.54
N LEU A 10 13.77 -15.13 8.96
CA LEU A 10 13.37 -13.94 8.20
C LEU A 10 14.11 -13.88 6.86
N ASP A 11 15.41 -14.14 6.85
CA ASP A 11 16.17 -14.19 5.59
C ASP A 11 15.67 -15.31 4.66
N GLU A 12 15.31 -16.48 5.21
CA GLU A 12 14.83 -17.59 4.40
C GLU A 12 13.42 -17.35 3.83
N HIS A 13 12.50 -16.89 4.68
CA HIS A 13 11.08 -16.83 4.33
C HIS A 13 10.61 -15.44 3.89
N TRP A 14 11.22 -14.38 4.43
CA TRP A 14 10.84 -12.98 4.22
C TRP A 14 11.82 -12.18 3.36
N SER A 15 12.77 -12.84 2.69
CA SER A 15 13.63 -12.17 1.69
C SER A 15 12.94 -11.98 0.33
N LEU A 16 13.01 -10.78 -0.23
CA LEU A 16 12.45 -10.42 -1.53
C LEU A 16 13.38 -10.86 -2.65
N LYS A 17 12.91 -11.82 -3.46
CA LYS A 17 13.64 -12.30 -4.63
C LYS A 17 13.56 -11.28 -5.78
N PRO A 18 14.45 -11.35 -6.78
CA PRO A 18 14.38 -10.48 -7.96
C PRO A 18 13.00 -10.50 -8.66
N SER A 19 12.34 -11.66 -8.68
CA SER A 19 10.98 -11.80 -9.21
C SER A 19 9.94 -11.04 -8.39
N ASP A 20 10.04 -11.03 -7.06
CA ASP A 20 9.16 -10.26 -6.18
C ASP A 20 9.37 -8.75 -6.41
N ARG A 21 10.62 -8.33 -6.57
CA ARG A 21 10.98 -6.92 -6.85
C ARG A 21 10.41 -6.43 -8.17
N LYS A 22 10.31 -7.29 -9.19
CA LYS A 22 9.61 -6.95 -10.46
C LYS A 22 8.12 -6.66 -10.24
N LEU A 23 7.45 -7.42 -9.37
CA LEU A 23 6.04 -7.18 -9.03
C LEU A 23 5.84 -5.87 -8.26
N LEU A 24 6.84 -5.46 -7.49
CA LEU A 24 6.85 -4.21 -6.73
C LEU A 24 7.15 -2.96 -7.57
N GLY A 25 7.66 -3.12 -8.80
CA GLY A 25 8.22 -2.02 -9.60
C GLY A 25 7.29 -0.84 -9.85
N ASN A 26 5.97 -1.07 -9.85
CA ASN A 26 4.95 -0.04 -10.06
C ASN A 26 4.46 0.63 -8.77
N LYS A 27 4.99 0.26 -7.59
CA LYS A 27 4.57 0.77 -6.28
C LYS A 27 5.66 1.62 -5.65
N SER A 28 5.28 2.61 -4.85
CA SER A 28 6.19 3.49 -4.10
C SER A 28 5.74 3.66 -2.64
N GLY A 29 6.67 4.02 -1.75
CA GLY A 29 6.40 4.35 -0.35
C GLY A 29 5.60 3.27 0.41
N ALA A 30 4.61 3.72 1.19
CA ALA A 30 3.76 2.85 2.02
C ALA A 30 3.08 1.73 1.22
N THR A 31 2.65 2.00 -0.02
CA THR A 31 1.99 1.01 -0.88
C THR A 31 2.95 -0.10 -1.30
N ARG A 32 4.24 0.21 -1.50
CA ARG A 32 5.26 -0.80 -1.81
C ARG A 32 5.48 -1.72 -0.62
N LEU A 33 5.60 -1.16 0.59
CA LEU A 33 5.78 -1.92 1.82
C LEU A 33 4.58 -2.84 2.10
N GLY A 34 3.36 -2.31 2.05
CA GLY A 34 2.16 -3.11 2.26
C GLY A 34 1.99 -4.23 1.22
N PHE A 35 2.26 -3.94 -0.05
CA PHE A 35 2.19 -4.96 -1.10
C PHE A 35 3.25 -6.05 -0.92
N ALA A 36 4.49 -5.69 -0.56
CA ALA A 36 5.56 -6.65 -0.29
C ALA A 36 5.20 -7.60 0.86
N LEU A 37 4.63 -7.05 1.95
CA LEU A 37 4.22 -7.84 3.10
C LEU A 37 3.08 -8.80 2.77
N ILE A 38 2.04 -8.33 2.08
CA ILE A 38 0.91 -9.18 1.65
C ILE A 38 1.39 -10.26 0.68
N LEU A 39 2.28 -9.92 -0.27
CA LEU A 39 2.83 -10.88 -1.22
C LEU A 39 3.56 -12.02 -0.49
N LYS A 40 4.44 -11.68 0.46
CA LYS A 40 5.22 -12.69 1.21
C LYS A 40 4.34 -13.49 2.15
N PHE A 41 3.37 -12.85 2.81
CA PHE A 41 2.35 -13.54 3.60
C PHE A 41 1.60 -14.57 2.76
N PHE A 42 1.09 -14.19 1.59
CA PHE A 42 0.35 -15.09 0.71
C PHE A 42 1.22 -16.25 0.21
N GLN A 43 2.50 -16.01 -0.07
CA GLN A 43 3.42 -17.09 -0.45
C GLN A 43 3.60 -18.14 0.65
N LEU A 44 3.58 -17.73 1.92
CA LEU A 44 3.73 -18.63 3.08
C LEU A 44 2.42 -19.32 3.45
N GLU A 45 1.36 -18.55 3.68
CA GLU A 45 0.11 -19.03 4.28
C GLU A 45 -0.97 -19.39 3.25
N LYS A 46 -0.83 -18.97 1.98
CA LYS A 46 -1.78 -19.22 0.87
C LYS A 46 -3.14 -18.53 1.01
N TYR A 47 -3.29 -17.61 1.96
CA TYR A 47 -4.46 -16.74 2.11
C TYR A 47 -4.02 -15.27 2.32
N PHE A 48 -4.96 -14.34 2.27
CA PHE A 48 -4.69 -12.92 2.48
C PHE A 48 -4.96 -12.50 3.93
N PRO A 49 -4.08 -11.71 4.57
CA PRO A 49 -4.31 -11.23 5.92
C PRO A 49 -5.53 -10.32 5.95
N THR A 50 -6.36 -10.44 6.98
CA THR A 50 -7.56 -9.61 7.16
C THR A 50 -7.25 -8.30 7.89
N CYS A 51 -6.22 -8.29 8.73
CA CYS A 51 -5.70 -7.10 9.39
C CYS A 51 -4.16 -7.07 9.39
N GLY A 52 -3.58 -5.88 9.57
CA GLY A 52 -2.12 -5.70 9.60
C GLY A 52 -1.42 -6.38 10.78
N GLU A 53 -2.15 -6.65 11.86
CA GLU A 53 -1.65 -7.33 13.07
C GLU A 53 -1.38 -8.83 12.86
N GLU A 54 -1.98 -9.43 11.82
CA GLU A 54 -1.63 -10.80 11.43
C GLU A 54 -0.20 -10.91 10.90
N ILE A 55 0.38 -9.79 10.45
CA ILE A 55 1.74 -9.71 9.94
C ILE A 55 2.68 -9.45 11.11
N PRO A 56 3.66 -10.33 11.38
CA PRO A 56 4.58 -10.16 12.49
C PRO A 56 5.40 -8.87 12.35
N ASP A 57 5.47 -8.07 13.42
CA ASP A 57 6.34 -6.88 13.51
C ASP A 57 7.79 -7.12 13.02
N PRO A 58 8.48 -8.24 13.36
CA PRO A 58 9.82 -8.49 12.83
C PRO A 58 9.86 -8.65 11.30
N ALA A 59 8.80 -9.19 10.69
CA ALA A 59 8.68 -9.29 9.24
C ALA A 59 8.43 -7.91 8.59
N VAL A 60 7.63 -7.06 9.24
CA VAL A 60 7.43 -5.66 8.82
C VAL A 60 8.75 -4.92 8.78
N ALA A 61 9.53 -4.98 9.87
CA ALA A 61 10.84 -4.34 9.96
C ALA A 61 11.83 -4.87 8.91
N HIS A 62 11.85 -6.19 8.72
CA HIS A 62 12.76 -6.84 7.78
C HIS A 62 12.47 -6.46 6.32
N ILE A 63 11.19 -6.47 5.90
CA ILE A 63 10.80 -6.08 4.54
C ILE A 63 11.00 -4.58 4.33
N ALA A 64 10.66 -3.74 5.30
CA ALA A 64 10.83 -2.30 5.26
C ALA A 64 12.28 -1.90 4.93
N ALA A 65 13.25 -2.58 5.57
CA ALA A 65 14.67 -2.40 5.27
C ALA A 65 15.03 -2.76 3.81
N GLN A 66 14.46 -3.83 3.26
CA GLN A 66 14.74 -4.26 1.87
C GLN A 66 14.13 -3.36 0.79
N VAL A 67 13.02 -2.70 1.09
CA VAL A 67 12.33 -1.78 0.16
C VAL A 67 12.68 -0.31 0.37
N GLU A 68 13.55 -0.01 1.35
CA GLU A 68 13.99 1.33 1.74
C GLU A 68 12.81 2.24 2.12
N VAL A 69 11.84 1.70 2.87
CA VAL A 69 10.66 2.43 3.36
C VAL A 69 10.65 2.40 4.88
N GLU A 70 10.29 3.51 5.49
CA GLU A 70 10.17 3.59 6.96
C GLU A 70 9.01 2.73 7.46
N THR A 71 9.24 1.93 8.51
CA THR A 71 8.22 1.05 9.10
C THR A 71 6.99 1.81 9.61
N ALA A 72 7.17 3.07 10.04
CA ALA A 72 6.09 3.96 10.45
C ALA A 72 5.08 4.25 9.33
N MET A 73 5.48 4.10 8.07
CA MET A 73 4.56 4.22 6.92
C MET A 73 3.68 2.99 6.74
N PHE A 74 4.00 1.85 7.35
CA PHE A 74 3.09 0.72 7.45
C PHE A 74 2.12 0.96 8.60
N GLY A 75 0.99 1.58 8.27
CA GLY A 75 -0.03 1.91 9.24
C GLY A 75 -0.65 0.66 9.87
N LYS A 76 -0.65 0.62 11.20
CA LYS A 76 -1.75 0.02 11.95
C LYS A 76 -3.02 0.77 11.55
N VAL A 77 -3.66 0.35 10.47
CA VAL A 77 -5.00 0.81 10.16
C VAL A 77 -5.89 0.21 11.24
N PRO A 78 -6.53 0.99 12.13
CA PRO A 78 -7.59 0.43 12.94
C PRO A 78 -8.68 -0.05 11.97
N VAL A 79 -8.85 -1.36 11.89
CA VAL A 79 -10.11 -1.93 11.41
C VAL A 79 -11.18 -1.41 12.37
N GLY A 80 -11.96 -0.44 11.91
CA GLY A 80 -13.11 0.08 12.63
C GLY A 80 -12.78 1.02 13.78
N ASP A 81 -12.43 2.27 13.44
CA ASP A 81 -13.01 3.40 14.16
C ASP A 81 -13.69 4.33 13.15
N ALA A 82 -14.77 3.83 12.56
CA ALA A 82 -15.81 4.66 11.97
C ALA A 82 -16.68 5.30 13.09
N GLY A 83 -16.11 5.57 14.27
CA GLY A 83 -16.70 6.31 15.39
C GLY A 83 -16.23 7.76 15.46
N GLY A 84 -15.20 8.15 14.73
CA GLY A 84 -14.87 9.55 14.48
C GLY A 84 -15.80 10.11 13.42
N ALA A 85 -16.73 10.98 13.81
CA ALA A 85 -17.67 11.67 12.94
C ALA A 85 -17.03 12.01 11.59
N LEU A 86 -17.62 11.49 10.49
CA LEU A 86 -17.36 11.96 9.14
C LEU A 86 -17.34 13.49 9.21
N PRO A 87 -16.27 14.21 8.82
CA PRO A 87 -16.37 15.66 8.71
C PRO A 87 -17.57 15.90 7.82
N SER A 88 -18.57 16.63 8.35
CA SER A 88 -19.83 16.87 7.65
C SER A 88 -19.49 17.20 6.22
N ARG A 89 -19.83 16.28 5.31
CA ARG A 89 -19.59 16.44 3.89
C ARG A 89 -20.13 17.84 3.58
N PRO A 90 -19.32 18.79 3.06
CA PRO A 90 -19.84 20.09 2.71
C PRO A 90 -21.02 19.84 1.77
N ASP A 91 -22.15 20.48 2.07
CA ASP A 91 -23.36 20.30 1.29
C ASP A 91 -23.00 20.39 -0.19
N PRO A 92 -23.35 19.39 -1.01
CA PRO A 92 -23.07 19.47 -2.43
C PRO A 92 -23.69 20.79 -2.94
N PRO A 93 -22.93 21.61 -3.69
CA PRO A 93 -23.47 22.87 -4.19
C PRO A 93 -24.77 22.56 -4.94
N ASP A 94 -25.83 23.32 -4.65
CA ASP A 94 -27.16 23.13 -5.21
C ASP A 94 -27.04 22.97 -6.75
N LEU A 95 -27.23 21.73 -7.21
CA LEU A 95 -26.98 21.34 -8.60
C LEU A 95 -28.01 21.93 -9.58
N ARG A 96 -28.95 22.74 -9.11
CA ARG A 96 -29.91 23.46 -9.98
C ARG A 96 -29.24 24.44 -10.95
N HIS A 97 -28.03 24.90 -10.65
CA HIS A 97 -27.25 25.78 -11.55
C HIS A 97 -25.97 25.14 -12.13
N ALA A 98 -25.56 23.97 -11.64
CA ALA A 98 -24.23 23.41 -11.91
C ALA A 98 -24.09 22.59 -13.22
N ARG A 99 -25.13 22.54 -14.07
CA ARG A 99 -25.03 21.82 -15.36
C ARG A 99 -24.37 22.65 -16.48
N ALA A 100 -23.98 23.90 -16.21
CA ALA A 100 -23.54 24.83 -17.26
C ALA A 100 -22.05 25.21 -17.26
N GLN A 101 -21.23 24.78 -16.27
CA GLN A 101 -19.89 25.38 -16.09
C GLN A 101 -18.69 24.43 -16.02
N TYR A 102 -18.86 23.12 -16.21
CA TYR A 102 -17.70 22.23 -16.43
C TYR A 102 -17.41 22.06 -17.93
N SER A 103 -17.19 23.19 -18.61
CA SER A 103 -16.53 23.26 -19.90
C SER A 103 -15.42 24.29 -19.78
N ALA A 104 -14.20 23.86 -20.11
CA ALA A 104 -12.93 24.59 -20.04
C ALA A 104 -12.28 24.69 -18.64
N ASN A 105 -11.02 24.20 -18.58
CA ASN A 105 -9.99 24.43 -17.57
C ASN A 105 -10.01 23.54 -16.32
N HIS A 106 -9.45 22.32 -16.42
CA HIS A 106 -8.09 22.02 -15.92
C HIS A 106 -7.81 20.48 -15.98
N PRO A 107 -6.71 20.02 -16.60
CA PRO A 107 -6.23 18.64 -16.51
C PRO A 107 -5.36 18.43 -15.24
N LEU A 108 -4.89 17.21 -14.99
CA LEU A 108 -3.81 16.85 -14.04
C LEU A 108 -4.21 16.47 -12.60
N ILE A 109 -4.78 15.28 -12.43
CA ILE A 109 -4.28 14.30 -11.44
C ILE A 109 -4.40 12.93 -12.14
N PHE A 110 -3.32 12.16 -12.21
CA PHE A 110 -3.11 10.94 -13.00
C PHE A 110 -2.78 11.12 -14.49
N GLY A 111 -1.51 10.89 -14.81
CA GLY A 111 -1.05 10.72 -16.18
C GLY A 111 0.33 11.32 -16.43
N LEU A 112 1.38 10.77 -15.82
CA LEU A 112 2.71 10.87 -16.44
C LEU A 112 2.95 9.58 -17.26
N PRO A 113 3.39 9.71 -18.52
CA PRO A 113 3.60 8.58 -19.40
C PRO A 113 4.89 7.82 -19.06
N PHE A 114 4.79 6.51 -19.22
CA PHE A 114 5.87 5.55 -19.29
C PHE A 114 6.91 6.02 -20.33
N SER A 115 8.08 6.46 -19.88
CA SER A 115 9.23 6.64 -20.78
C SER A 115 9.90 5.29 -20.98
N ALA A 116 9.86 4.76 -22.20
CA ALA A 116 10.79 3.73 -22.67
C ALA A 116 10.92 3.80 -24.21
N THR A 117 11.96 4.51 -24.64
CA THR A 117 12.94 4.12 -25.66
C THR A 117 12.48 3.79 -27.09
N MET A 118 12.85 4.69 -28.01
CA MET A 118 13.02 4.45 -29.44
C MET A 118 14.07 3.36 -29.72
N GLN A 119 13.74 2.40 -30.59
CA GLN A 119 14.49 2.14 -31.82
C GLN A 119 13.60 1.48 -32.86
#